data_AF-A0A2T0S6J8-F1
#
_entry.id   AF-A0A2T0S6J8-F1
#
_cell.length_a   1.000
_cell.length_b   1.000
_cell.length_c   1.000
_cell.angle_alpha   90.00
_cell.angle_beta   90.00
_cell.angle_gamma   90.00
#
_symmetry.space_group_name_H-M   'P 1'
#
loop_
_entity.id
_entity.type
_entity.pdbx_description
1 polymer ?
#
loop_
_entity_poly.entity_id
_entity_poly.type
_entity_poly.pdbx_seq_one_letter_code
_entity_poly.pdbx_strand_id
1 'polypeptide(L)'
;MTAVEFHVNEVFDIAARGGLIVVGSTRNGDFVGIPRLRDVASGAPIRVLGVDHPTPRTRRTGETILVVDRADGDHVAVGRLWTAEA
;
A
#
# COMPACT_ATOMS: atom_id res chain seq x y z
N MET A 1 10.77 17.38 5.20
CA MET A 1 10.80 15.95 4.85
C MET A 1 9.70 15.72 3.82
N THR A 2 10.02 15.08 2.70
CA THR A 2 9.01 14.69 1.70
C THR A 2 8.30 13.44 2.21
N ALA A 3 6.97 13.40 2.13
CA ALA A 3 6.23 12.21 2.54
C ALA A 3 6.58 11.01 1.65
N VAL A 4 6.60 9.82 2.23
CA VAL A 4 6.79 8.58 1.49
C VAL A 4 5.57 8.36 0.60
N GLU A 5 5.80 8.11 -0.68
CA GLU A 5 4.75 7.81 -1.64
C GLU A 5 4.71 6.32 -1.94
N PHE A 6 3.53 5.79 -2.23
CA PHE A 6 3.32 4.41 -2.63
C PHE A 6 2.43 4.36 -3.88
N HIS A 7 2.97 3.83 -4.97
CA HIS A 7 2.25 3.65 -6.21
C HIS A 7 1.74 2.22 -6.32
N VAL A 8 0.43 2.05 -6.48
CA VAL A 8 -0.21 0.73 -6.56
C VAL A 8 0.04 0.11 -7.93
N ASN A 9 0.74 -1.02 -7.95
CA ASN A 9 1.07 -1.75 -9.17
C ASN A 9 0.12 -2.93 -9.39
N GLU A 10 -0.22 -3.67 -8.33
CA GLU A 10 -1.09 -4.85 -8.39
C GLU A 10 -2.02 -4.87 -7.18
N VAL A 11 -3.23 -5.38 -7.37
CA VAL A 11 -4.22 -5.59 -6.29
C VAL A 11 -4.78 -7.00 -6.41
N PHE A 12 -4.73 -7.75 -5.31
CA PHE A 12 -5.33 -9.07 -5.20
C PHE A 12 -6.33 -9.07 -4.06
N ASP A 13 -7.53 -9.54 -4.36
CA ASP A 13 -8.59 -9.63 -3.37
C ASP A 13 -8.53 -10.96 -2.61
N ILE A 14 -8.40 -10.92 -1.28
CA ILE A 14 -8.56 -12.08 -0.41
C ILE A 14 -9.86 -11.97 0.38
N ALA A 15 -10.98 -12.13 -0.32
CA ALA A 15 -12.32 -12.01 0.24
C ALA A 15 -12.53 -12.80 1.54
N ALA A 16 -12.06 -14.05 1.59
CA ALA A 16 -12.20 -14.91 2.76
C ALA A 16 -11.49 -14.40 4.02
N ARG A 17 -10.56 -13.44 3.89
CA ARG A 17 -9.80 -12.85 5.01
C ARG A 17 -10.14 -11.37 5.25
N GLY A 18 -11.10 -10.81 4.51
CA GLY A 18 -11.49 -9.41 4.64
C GLY A 18 -10.37 -8.42 4.29
N GLY A 19 -9.43 -8.81 3.44
CA GLY A 19 -8.28 -7.97 3.11
C GLY A 19 -7.91 -8.00 1.63
N LEU A 20 -7.19 -6.97 1.21
CA LEU A 20 -6.59 -6.82 -0.12
C LEU A 20 -5.07 -6.93 0.02
N ILE A 21 -4.43 -7.73 -0.81
CA ILE A 21 -2.98 -7.64 -1.01
C ILE A 21 -2.72 -6.59 -2.07
N VAL A 22 -1.89 -5.63 -1.73
CA VAL A 22 -1.54 -4.53 -2.61
C VAL A 22 -0.03 -4.52 -2.79
N VAL A 23 0.41 -4.71 -4.04
CA VAL A 23 1.83 -4.64 -4.40
C VAL A 23 2.08 -3.28 -5.02
N GLY A 24 3.13 -2.60 -4.60
CA GLY A 24 3.45 -1.28 -5.12
C GLY A 24 4.90 -0.90 -4.94
N SER A 25 5.29 0.23 -5.54
CA SER A 25 6.62 0.79 -5.39
C SER A 25 6.60 1.98 -4.45
N THR A 26 7.54 2.03 -3.51
CA THR A 26 7.74 3.19 -2.63
C THR A 26 8.64 4.23 -3.31
N ARG A 27 8.38 5.51 -3.03
CA ARG A 27 9.27 6.62 -3.36
C ARG A 27 9.49 7.48 -2.12
N ASN A 28 10.61 8.18 -2.08
CA ASN A 28 11.00 9.09 -0.99
C ASN A 28 11.19 8.40 0.37
N GLY A 29 11.43 7.09 0.39
CA GLY A 29 11.74 6.32 1.59
C GLY A 29 11.00 4.99 1.64
N ASP A 30 11.08 4.33 2.79
CA ASP A 30 10.41 3.08 3.09
C ASP A 30 9.48 3.24 4.29
N PHE A 31 8.50 2.36 4.43
CA PHE A 31 7.63 2.33 5.59
C PHE A 31 8.29 1.63 6.78
N VAL A 32 8.21 2.25 7.94
CA VAL A 32 8.59 1.64 9.22
C VAL A 32 7.31 1.28 9.97
N GLY A 33 7.06 -0.02 10.16
CA GLY A 33 5.83 -0.50 10.78
C GLY A 33 4.61 -0.36 9.86
N ILE A 34 3.43 -0.22 10.44
CA ILE A 34 2.16 -0.07 9.70
C ILE A 34 1.93 1.42 9.39
N PRO A 35 2.06 1.86 8.13
CA PRO A 35 1.93 3.27 7.78
C PRO A 35 0.46 3.71 7.77
N ARG A 36 0.26 5.00 8.02
CA ARG A 36 -1.01 5.69 7.72
C ARG A 36 -0.90 6.31 6.35
N LEU A 37 -1.74 5.86 5.42
CA LEU A 37 -1.72 6.31 4.03
C LEU A 37 -3.02 7.00 3.66
N ARG A 38 -2.96 7.92 2.70
CA ARG A 38 -4.12 8.51 2.03
C ARG A 38 -3.98 8.39 0.53
N ASP A 39 -5.09 8.10 -0.14
CA ASP A 39 -5.16 8.21 -1.59
C ASP A 39 -5.11 9.67 -2.02
N VAL A 40 -4.16 10.01 -2.88
CA VAL A 40 -3.95 11.39 -3.35
C VAL A 40 -5.13 11.88 -4.18
N ALA A 41 -5.78 11.00 -4.94
CA ALA A 41 -6.88 11.40 -5.83
C ALA A 41 -8.19 11.65 -5.08
N SER A 42 -8.51 10.85 -4.06
CA SER A 42 -9.78 10.96 -3.32
C SER A 42 -9.64 11.58 -1.92
N GLY A 43 -8.44 11.69 -1.37
CA GLY A 43 -8.18 12.10 0.02
C GLY A 43 -8.59 11.04 1.07
N ALA A 44 -9.14 9.90 0.63
CA ALA A 44 -9.61 8.84 1.51
C ALA A 44 -8.43 8.20 2.26
N PRO A 45 -8.59 7.90 3.56
CA PRO A 45 -7.59 7.13 4.29
C PRO A 45 -7.56 5.69 3.76
N ILE A 46 -6.37 5.10 3.76
CA ILE A 46 -6.16 3.69 3.44
C ILE A 46 -5.72 2.98 4.72
N ARG A 47 -6.54 2.06 5.21
CA ARG A 47 -6.29 1.28 6.40
C ARG A 47 -5.37 0.11 6.07
N VAL A 48 -4.09 0.31 6.31
CA VAL A 48 -3.09 -0.76 6.24
C VAL A 48 -3.19 -1.62 7.50
N LEU A 49 -3.37 -2.92 7.30
CA LEU A 49 -3.43 -3.94 8.36
C LEU A 49 -2.06 -4.57 8.61
N GLY A 50 -1.18 -4.53 7.61
CA GLY A 50 0.18 -5.06 7.71
C GLY A 50 1.04 -4.66 6.54
N VAL A 51 2.35 -4.62 6.78
CA VAL A 51 3.38 -4.49 5.76
C VAL A 51 4.12 -5.82 5.72
N ASP A 52 4.19 -6.44 4.55
CA ASP A 52 4.96 -7.67 4.41
C ASP A 52 6.46 -7.37 4.40
N HIS A 53 7.23 -8.24 5.04
CA HIS A 53 8.67 -8.14 5.12
C HIS A 53 9.32 -8.74 3.86
N PRO A 54 10.61 -8.46 3.58
CA PRO A 54 11.22 -8.73 2.27
C PRO A 54 11.09 -10.21 1.85
N THR A 55 10.26 -10.49 0.85
CA THR A 55 10.16 -11.77 0.15
C THR A 55 11.24 -11.84 -0.94
N PRO A 56 11.57 -13.03 -1.48
CA PRO A 56 12.47 -13.13 -2.63
C PRO A 56 12.02 -12.29 -3.84
N ARG A 57 10.71 -12.09 -4.03
CA ARG A 57 10.18 -11.19 -5.08
C ARG A 57 10.52 -9.74 -4.75
N THR A 58 10.09 -9.24 -3.59
CA THR A 58 10.25 -7.82 -3.24
C THR A 58 11.71 -7.40 -3.15
N ARG A 59 12.62 -8.30 -2.74
CA ARG A 59 14.07 -8.05 -2.81
C ARG A 59 14.61 -7.85 -4.23
N ARG A 60 14.02 -8.52 -5.23
CA ARG A 60 14.46 -8.43 -6.63
C ARG A 60 13.83 -7.23 -7.34
N THR A 61 12.58 -6.92 -7.03
CA THR A 61 11.82 -5.86 -7.71
C THR A 61 11.91 -4.51 -7.02
N GLY A 62 12.28 -4.47 -5.73
CA GLY A 62 12.19 -3.27 -4.90
C GLY A 62 10.75 -2.89 -4.54
N GLU A 63 9.78 -3.77 -4.79
CA GLU A 63 8.38 -3.53 -4.44
C GLU A 63 8.13 -3.74 -2.94
N THR A 64 7.09 -3.09 -2.44
CA THR A 64 6.54 -3.30 -1.10
C THR A 64 5.17 -3.94 -1.23
N ILE A 65 4.85 -4.85 -0.31
CA ILE A 65 3.53 -5.48 -0.23
C ILE A 65 2.83 -4.97 1.02
N LEU A 66 1.61 -4.46 0.85
CA LEU A 66 0.73 -4.02 1.91
C LEU A 66 -0.49 -4.94 1.97
N VAL A 67 -0.95 -5.22 3.18
CA VAL A 67 -2.28 -5.79 3.42
C VAL A 67 -3.19 -4.65 3.82
N VAL A 68 -4.26 -4.44 3.07
CA VAL A 68 -5.22 -3.35 3.26
C VAL A 68 -6.58 -3.93 3.66
N ASP A 69 -7.31 -3.22 4.51
CA ASP A 69 -8.68 -3.57 4.87
C ASP A 69 -9.57 -3.53 3.62
N ARG A 70 -10.33 -4.59 3.38
CA ARG A 70 -11.24 -4.67 2.22
C ARG A 70 -12.29 -3.55 2.23
N ALA A 71 -12.63 -2.99 3.39
CA ALA A 71 -13.56 -1.89 3.51
C ALA A 71 -13.16 -0.66 2.68
N ASP A 72 -11.87 -0.48 2.39
CA ASP A 72 -11.36 0.65 1.60
C ASP A 72 -11.24 0.34 0.10
N GLY A 73 -11.82 -0.78 -0.36
CA GLY A 73 -11.65 -1.29 -1.74
C GLY A 73 -11.96 -0.30 -2.86
N ASP A 74 -12.91 0.61 -2.66
CA ASP A 74 -13.26 1.67 -3.63
C ASP A 74 -12.10 2.65 -3.90
N HIS A 75 -11.12 2.72 -2.97
CA HIS A 75 -9.94 3.56 -3.04
C HIS A 75 -8.66 2.78 -3.38
N VAL A 76 -8.76 1.47 -3.59
CA VAL A 76 -7.65 0.56 -3.84
C VAL A 76 -7.71 0.01 -5.25
N ALA A 77 -6.95 0.62 -6.16
CA ALA A 77 -6.87 0.21 -7.56
C ALA A 77 -5.45 0.42 -8.12
N VAL A 78 -5.11 -0.36 -9.15
CA VAL A 78 -3.86 -0.19 -9.90
C VAL A 78 -3.77 1.24 -10.44
N GLY A 79 -2.60 1.86 -10.29
CA GLY A 79 -2.33 3.25 -10.70
C GLY A 79 -2.71 4.30 -9.66
N ARG A 80 -3.30 3.92 -8.51
CA ARG A 80 -3.50 4.87 -7.40
C ARG A 80 -2.16 5.27 -6.80
N LEU A 81 -2.08 6.53 -6.40
CA LEU A 81 -0.95 7.09 -5.67
C LEU A 81 -1.37 7.38 -4.24
N TRP A 82 -0.65 6.81 -3.30
CA TRP A 82 -0.88 7.03 -1.88
C TRP A 82 0.30 7.78 -1.27
N THR A 83 0.02 8.63 -0.29
CA THR A 83 1.04 9.34 0.48
C THR A 83 0.95 8.96 1.94
N ALA A 84 2.08 8.79 2.60
CA ALA A 84 2.17 8.73 4.04
C ALA A 84 1.73 10.05 4.66
N GLU A 85 0.99 9.97 5.76
CA GLU A 85 0.84 11.10 6.66
C GLU A 85 2.18 11.37 7.37
N ALA A 86 2.53 12.65 7.53
CA ALA A 86 3.75 13.09 8.21
C ALA A 86 3.64 13.00 9.73
#